data_AF-A0A1C4WMX5-F1
#
_entry.id   AF-A0A1C4WMX5-F1
#
_cell.length_a   1.000
_cell.length_b   1.000
_cell.length_c   1.000
_cell.angle_alpha   90.00
_cell.angle_beta   90.00
_cell.angle_gamma   90.00
#
_symmetry.space_group_name_H-M   'P 1'
#
loop_
_entity.id
_entity.type
_entity.pdbx_description
1 polymer ?
#
loop_
_entity_poly.entity_id
_entity_poly.type
_entity_poly.pdbx_seq_one_letter_code
_entity_poly.pdbx_strand_id
1 'polypeptide(L)'
;MRARIWLVVPAALLAAGCADEGPTEAGPPPPPSPVPVAAASSGGACRLLDFAVIAEHTGGTFDVAAATERGDTHTCLVRSAGAVLPELTLSVTETSIDAATFTLDVQPSGAAKISKLGKAAYRHTLPKTAKSGPAAEVGWLDTEGQLATLRWTAPPGIATAEVDKTAGKLVTLAKVIDTGQL
;
A
#
# COMPACT_ATOMS: atom_id res chain seq x y z
N MET A 1 37.52 -9.13 -98.77
CA MET A 1 36.71 -7.90 -98.88
C MET A 1 36.44 -7.37 -97.48
N ARG A 2 36.55 -6.05 -97.32
CA ARG A 2 36.23 -5.25 -96.12
C ARG A 2 34.76 -5.47 -95.72
N ALA A 3 34.37 -5.48 -94.44
CA ALA A 3 34.16 -4.28 -93.61
C ALA A 3 33.84 -4.75 -92.16
N ARG A 4 34.51 -4.24 -91.12
CA ARG A 4 34.13 -3.10 -90.23
C ARG A 4 32.80 -3.36 -89.46
N ILE A 5 32.61 -3.09 -88.16
CA ILE A 5 33.31 -2.36 -87.09
C ILE A 5 32.47 -2.60 -85.80
N TRP A 6 33.12 -2.85 -84.64
CA TRP A 6 32.86 -2.34 -83.26
C TRP A 6 31.46 -2.58 -82.61
N LEU A 7 31.26 -2.83 -81.32
CA LEU A 7 31.79 -2.20 -80.10
C LEU A 7 31.55 -3.12 -78.87
N VAL A 8 32.44 -3.00 -77.89
CA VAL A 8 32.35 -3.58 -76.53
C VAL A 8 31.50 -2.65 -75.66
N VAL A 9 30.51 -3.17 -74.90
CA VAL A 9 29.98 -2.50 -73.69
C VAL A 9 29.57 -3.55 -72.65
N PRO A 10 30.15 -3.51 -71.43
CA PRO A 10 29.62 -4.21 -70.25
C PRO A 10 28.66 -3.28 -69.50
N ALA A 11 27.40 -3.69 -69.33
CA ALA A 11 26.46 -2.97 -68.47
C ALA A 11 26.43 -3.63 -67.09
N ALA A 12 27.26 -3.13 -66.18
CA ALA A 12 27.03 -3.28 -64.74
C ALA A 12 25.82 -2.41 -64.38
N LEU A 13 24.66 -3.04 -64.16
CA LEU A 13 23.49 -2.37 -63.63
C LEU A 13 23.54 -2.42 -62.10
N LEU A 14 23.69 -1.23 -61.54
CA LEU A 14 23.60 -0.91 -60.12
C LEU A 14 22.27 -1.42 -59.54
N ALA A 15 22.37 -2.23 -58.49
CA ALA A 15 21.24 -2.52 -57.62
C ALA A 15 20.85 -1.23 -56.87
N ALA A 16 19.91 -0.47 -57.43
CA ALA A 16 19.17 0.53 -56.67
C ALA A 16 18.24 -0.22 -55.71
N GLY A 17 18.67 -0.38 -54.47
CA GLY A 17 17.80 -0.84 -53.39
C GLY A 17 16.71 0.22 -53.18
N CYS A 18 15.47 -0.13 -53.50
CA CYS A 18 14.31 0.60 -53.03
C CYS A 18 14.28 0.48 -51.50
N ALA A 19 14.68 1.55 -50.82
CA ALA A 19 14.23 1.78 -49.46
C ALA A 19 12.74 2.10 -49.53
N ASP A 20 11.91 1.07 -49.38
CA ASP A 20 10.48 1.24 -49.12
C ASP A 20 10.36 1.65 -47.65
N GLU A 21 10.53 2.95 -47.40
CA GLU A 21 10.29 3.56 -46.10
C GLU A 21 8.78 3.69 -45.94
N GLY A 22 8.14 2.55 -45.66
CA GLY A 22 6.73 2.50 -45.29
C GLY A 22 6.48 3.46 -44.12
N PRO A 23 5.34 4.17 -44.09
CA PRO A 23 5.01 5.07 -42.99
C PRO A 23 5.16 4.31 -41.68
N THR A 24 6.01 4.82 -40.77
CA THR A 24 6.06 4.32 -39.40
C THR A 24 4.68 4.54 -38.81
N GLU A 25 3.90 3.46 -38.71
CA GLU A 25 2.61 3.46 -38.06
C GLU A 25 2.87 3.90 -36.61
N ALA A 26 2.43 5.12 -36.28
CA ALA A 26 2.59 5.66 -34.94
C ALA A 26 1.84 4.72 -33.99
N GLY A 27 2.60 3.96 -33.20
CA GLY A 27 2.03 3.03 -32.23
C GLY A 27 1.06 3.74 -31.28
N PRO A 28 0.12 3.01 -30.68
CA PRO A 28 -0.85 3.60 -29.78
C PRO A 28 -0.16 4.46 -28.71
N PRO A 29 -0.71 5.64 -28.38
CA PRO A 29 -0.09 6.55 -27.43
C PRO A 29 0.14 5.82 -26.10
N PRO A 30 1.23 6.15 -25.38
CA PRO A 30 1.50 5.53 -24.09
C PRO A 30 0.32 5.76 -23.14
N PRO A 31 0.02 4.80 -22.27
CA PRO A 31 -1.08 4.94 -21.32
C PRO A 31 -0.86 6.20 -20.46
N PRO A 32 -1.93 6.91 -20.10
CA PRO A 32 -1.83 8.07 -19.24
C PRO A 32 -1.22 7.69 -17.89
N SER A 33 -0.44 8.60 -17.30
CA SER A 33 0.11 8.40 -15.96
C SER A 33 -1.04 8.31 -14.94
N PRO A 34 -0.97 7.38 -13.97
CA PRO A 34 -2.00 7.26 -12.96
C PRO A 34 -2.11 8.55 -12.14
N VAL A 35 -3.35 9.02 -11.96
CA VAL A 35 -3.64 10.16 -11.08
C VAL A 35 -3.67 9.65 -9.64
N PRO A 36 -2.93 10.26 -8.70
CA PRO A 36 -2.98 9.90 -7.29
C PRO A 36 -4.41 10.08 -6.75
N VAL A 37 -4.97 9.03 -6.14
CA VAL A 37 -6.26 9.07 -5.45
C VAL A 37 -6.00 9.03 -3.96
N ALA A 38 -6.64 9.91 -3.19
CA ALA A 38 -6.47 9.94 -1.74
C ALA A 38 -7.11 8.71 -1.08
N ALA A 39 -6.52 8.21 0.00
CA ALA A 39 -7.08 7.09 0.76
C ALA A 39 -8.52 7.36 1.22
N ALA A 40 -8.78 8.58 1.69
CA ALA A 40 -10.10 9.02 2.16
C ALA A 40 -11.22 8.85 1.11
N SER A 41 -10.91 8.90 -0.19
CA SER A 41 -11.88 8.70 -1.26
C SER A 41 -12.47 7.29 -1.29
N SER A 42 -11.84 6.30 -0.65
CA SER A 42 -12.38 4.94 -0.54
C SER A 42 -13.49 4.80 0.50
N GLY A 43 -13.72 5.80 1.36
CA GLY A 43 -14.76 5.76 2.40
C GLY A 43 -14.40 4.91 3.63
N GLY A 44 -15.39 4.61 4.48
CA GLY A 44 -15.20 3.88 5.74
C GLY A 44 -14.06 4.46 6.60
N ALA A 45 -13.29 3.58 7.25
CA ALA A 45 -12.14 4.00 8.05
C ALA A 45 -11.01 4.63 7.21
N CYS A 46 -11.05 4.56 5.86
CA CYS A 46 -10.02 5.20 5.04
C CYS A 46 -10.11 6.72 5.09
N ARG A 47 -11.27 7.28 5.49
CA ARG A 47 -11.43 8.72 5.76
C ARG A 47 -10.47 9.23 6.84
N LEU A 48 -10.03 8.34 7.74
CA LEU A 48 -9.12 8.66 8.84
C LEU A 48 -7.64 8.53 8.46
N LEU A 49 -7.34 8.12 7.23
CA LEU A 49 -5.98 7.80 6.80
C LEU A 49 -5.55 8.71 5.65
N ASP A 50 -4.29 9.13 5.71
CA ASP A 50 -3.60 9.84 4.65
C ASP A 50 -2.32 9.08 4.28
N PHE A 51 -2.10 8.84 2.99
CA PHE A 51 -0.96 8.05 2.54
C PHE A 51 0.40 8.68 2.89
N ALA A 52 0.51 10.00 2.85
CA ALA A 52 1.76 10.69 3.19
C ALA A 52 2.04 10.60 4.68
N VAL A 53 1.03 10.78 5.53
CA VAL A 53 1.14 10.62 7.00
C VAL A 53 1.53 9.17 7.35
N ILE A 54 0.89 8.18 6.71
CA ILE A 54 1.25 6.77 6.93
C ILE A 54 2.68 6.50 6.49
N ALA A 55 3.10 7.00 5.33
CA ALA A 55 4.45 6.81 4.80
C ALA A 55 5.50 7.45 5.71
N GLU A 56 5.25 8.65 6.24
CA GLU A 56 6.11 9.34 7.22
C GLU A 56 6.33 8.47 8.46
N HIS A 57 5.25 7.86 8.98
CA HIS A 57 5.33 7.05 10.18
C HIS A 57 5.86 5.63 9.93
N THR A 58 5.57 4.99 8.81
CA THR A 58 5.91 3.56 8.62
C THR A 58 7.15 3.36 7.75
N GLY A 59 7.50 4.34 6.91
CA GLY A 59 8.54 4.22 5.88
C GLY A 59 8.10 3.41 4.66
N GLY A 60 6.83 3.00 4.56
CA GLY A 60 6.28 2.29 3.41
C GLY A 60 5.75 3.22 2.32
N THR A 61 5.44 2.65 1.16
CA THR A 61 4.75 3.33 0.05
C THR A 61 3.31 2.82 -0.02
N PHE A 62 2.36 3.76 -0.07
CA PHE A 62 0.93 3.47 -0.09
C PHE A 62 0.25 4.34 -1.14
N ASP A 63 -0.50 3.71 -2.03
CA ASP A 63 -1.21 4.36 -3.14
C ASP A 63 -2.52 3.64 -3.49
N VAL A 64 -2.82 2.53 -2.82
CA VAL A 64 -4.09 1.80 -2.91
C VAL A 64 -4.75 1.77 -1.54
N ALA A 65 -6.02 2.18 -1.50
CA ALA A 65 -6.88 2.09 -0.32
C ALA A 65 -8.18 1.37 -0.67
N ALA A 66 -8.62 0.47 0.20
CA ALA A 66 -9.90 -0.21 0.09
C ALA A 66 -10.62 -0.14 1.43
N ALA A 67 -11.90 0.24 1.40
CA ALA A 67 -12.75 0.25 2.58
C ALA A 67 -13.73 -0.92 2.54
N THR A 68 -14.09 -1.41 3.72
CA THR A 68 -15.21 -2.34 3.90
C THR A 68 -15.92 -2.00 5.20
N GLU A 69 -17.20 -2.31 5.25
CA GLU A 69 -18.05 -2.07 6.40
C GLU A 69 -18.88 -3.31 6.67
N ARG A 70 -18.99 -3.69 7.94
CA ARG A 70 -19.82 -4.81 8.40
C ARG A 70 -20.36 -4.51 9.79
N GLY A 71 -21.68 -4.33 9.88
CA GLY A 71 -22.31 -3.86 11.12
C GLY A 71 -21.67 -2.55 11.56
N ASP A 72 -21.35 -2.43 12.83
CA ASP A 72 -20.77 -1.21 13.41
C ASP A 72 -19.24 -1.15 13.25
N THR A 73 -18.67 -1.95 12.34
CA THR A 73 -17.23 -2.00 12.07
C THR A 73 -16.91 -1.47 10.68
N HIS A 74 -16.13 -0.39 10.64
CA HIS A 74 -15.55 0.16 9.43
C HIS A 74 -14.08 -0.21 9.36
N THR A 75 -13.63 -0.66 8.20
CA THR A 75 -12.24 -1.07 7.98
C THR A 75 -11.67 -0.36 6.77
N CYS A 76 -10.40 0.00 6.87
CA CYS A 76 -9.57 0.43 5.77
C CYS A 76 -8.36 -0.48 5.66
N LEU A 77 -8.00 -0.82 4.45
CA LEU A 77 -6.74 -1.45 4.11
C LEU A 77 -6.01 -0.55 3.13
N VAL A 78 -4.73 -0.27 3.42
CA VAL A 78 -3.84 0.46 2.53
C VAL A 78 -2.58 -0.34 2.22
N ARG A 79 -2.12 -0.26 0.97
CA ARG A 79 -0.90 -0.90 0.48
C ARG A 79 -0.37 -0.20 -0.78
N SER A 80 0.77 -0.65 -1.27
CA SER A 80 1.25 -0.32 -2.61
C SER A 80 0.48 -1.08 -3.71
N ALA A 81 0.32 -0.50 -4.89
CA ALA A 81 -0.31 -1.15 -6.04
C ALA A 81 0.49 -2.36 -6.54
N GLY A 82 1.82 -2.29 -6.44
CA GLY A 82 2.74 -3.32 -6.95
C GLY A 82 3.01 -4.48 -5.99
N ALA A 83 2.55 -4.42 -4.74
CA ALA A 83 2.81 -5.46 -3.75
C ALA A 83 1.66 -5.62 -2.74
N VAL A 84 1.39 -6.88 -2.37
CA VAL A 84 0.37 -7.21 -1.35
C VAL A 84 0.83 -6.81 0.05
N LEU A 85 2.15 -6.84 0.31
CA LEU A 85 2.76 -6.49 1.59
C LEU A 85 3.94 -5.52 1.36
N PRO A 86 4.25 -4.63 2.31
CA PRO A 86 3.53 -4.42 3.56
C PRO A 86 2.12 -3.84 3.35
N GLU A 87 1.20 -4.20 4.23
CA GLU A 87 -0.15 -3.63 4.28
C GLU A 87 -0.40 -3.04 5.67
N LEU A 88 -1.21 -1.99 5.71
CA LEU A 88 -1.71 -1.40 6.95
C LEU A 88 -3.24 -1.50 6.95
N THR A 89 -3.79 -2.06 8.02
CA THR A 89 -5.22 -2.19 8.22
C THR A 89 -5.64 -1.40 9.45
N LEU A 90 -6.62 -0.53 9.29
CA LEU A 90 -7.32 0.14 10.38
C LEU A 90 -8.74 -0.41 10.45
N SER A 91 -9.13 -0.95 11.60
CA SER A 91 -10.52 -1.28 11.90
C SER A 91 -10.98 -0.42 13.06
N VAL A 92 -12.18 0.16 12.96
CA VAL A 92 -12.83 0.96 13.98
C VAL A 92 -14.24 0.39 14.17
N THR A 93 -14.57 0.08 15.42
CA THR A 93 -15.83 -0.57 15.80
C THR A 93 -16.49 0.19 16.93
N GLU A 94 -17.77 0.54 16.80
CA GLU A 94 -18.53 1.11 17.91
C GLU A 94 -18.66 0.10 19.05
N THR A 95 -18.53 0.55 20.29
CA THR A 95 -18.57 -0.31 21.46
C THR A 95 -19.01 0.42 22.73
N SER A 96 -19.56 -0.32 23.67
CA SER A 96 -19.94 0.16 25.00
C SER A 96 -19.02 -0.36 26.11
N ILE A 97 -17.94 -1.07 25.76
CA ILE A 97 -17.00 -1.61 26.74
C ILE A 97 -16.24 -0.49 27.45
N ASP A 98 -15.92 -0.72 28.72
CA ASP A 98 -15.06 0.16 29.50
C ASP A 98 -13.58 -0.24 29.42
N ALA A 99 -12.70 0.56 30.04
CA ALA A 99 -11.26 0.31 30.01
C ALA A 99 -10.87 -0.99 30.74
N ALA A 100 -11.64 -1.41 31.73
CA ALA A 100 -11.39 -2.65 32.47
C ALA A 100 -11.69 -3.87 31.57
N THR A 101 -12.85 -3.88 30.93
CA THR A 101 -13.28 -4.88 29.95
C THR A 101 -12.32 -4.92 28.76
N PHE A 102 -11.91 -3.77 28.23
CA PHE A 102 -10.88 -3.71 27.18
C PHE A 102 -9.58 -4.44 27.60
N THR A 103 -9.12 -4.20 28.84
CA THR A 103 -7.87 -4.82 29.33
C THR A 103 -8.01 -6.33 29.54
N LEU A 104 -9.20 -6.80 29.92
CA LEU A 104 -9.45 -8.21 30.22
C LEU A 104 -9.76 -9.04 28.97
N ASP A 105 -10.57 -8.49 28.07
CA ASP A 105 -11.21 -9.26 27.00
C ASP A 105 -10.68 -8.91 25.60
N VAL A 106 -10.11 -7.71 25.42
CA VAL A 106 -9.64 -7.23 24.10
C VAL A 106 -8.12 -7.21 24.00
N GLN A 107 -7.42 -6.75 25.05
CA GLN A 107 -5.97 -6.65 25.04
C GLN A 107 -5.33 -8.06 24.97
N PRO A 108 -4.53 -8.37 23.94
CA PRO A 108 -3.87 -9.66 23.84
C PRO A 108 -2.89 -9.91 24.98
N SER A 109 -2.74 -11.18 25.37
CA SER A 109 -1.70 -11.59 26.32
C SER A 109 -0.32 -11.24 25.78
N GLY A 110 0.55 -10.69 26.64
CA GLY A 110 1.89 -10.24 26.27
C GLY A 110 1.93 -8.91 25.49
N ALA A 111 0.79 -8.26 25.25
CA ALA A 111 0.77 -6.90 24.71
C ALA A 111 1.28 -5.89 25.76
N ALA A 112 2.08 -4.93 25.30
CA ALA A 112 2.58 -3.86 26.15
C ALA A 112 1.57 -2.71 26.21
N LYS A 113 1.31 -2.17 27.40
CA LYS A 113 0.40 -1.03 27.58
C LYS A 113 0.97 0.23 26.95
N ILE A 114 0.10 1.02 26.33
CA ILE A 114 0.41 2.35 25.81
C ILE A 114 -0.28 3.38 26.68
N SER A 115 0.46 4.41 27.10
CA SER A 115 -0.11 5.60 27.74
C SER A 115 -0.44 6.68 26.71
N LYS A 116 -1.40 7.56 27.04
CA LYS A 116 -1.76 8.75 26.25
C LYS A 116 -2.30 8.38 24.85
N LEU A 117 -3.17 7.37 24.78
CA LEU A 117 -3.92 6.99 23.60
C LEU A 117 -5.27 6.45 24.08
N GLY A 118 -6.34 7.22 23.88
CA GLY A 118 -7.68 6.87 24.35
C GLY A 118 -7.79 6.65 25.87
N LYS A 119 -8.82 5.88 26.27
CA LYS A 119 -9.05 5.42 27.65
C LYS A 119 -8.11 4.28 28.03
N ALA A 120 -7.83 3.37 27.09
CA ALA A 120 -6.91 2.26 27.26
C ALA A 120 -6.32 1.87 25.90
N ALA A 121 -5.06 1.44 25.87
CA ALA A 121 -4.39 1.05 24.65
C ALA A 121 -3.25 0.06 24.87
N TYR A 122 -2.94 -0.72 23.84
CA TYR A 122 -1.84 -1.66 23.82
C TYR A 122 -1.08 -1.63 22.49
N ARG A 123 0.18 -2.08 22.52
CA ARG A 123 0.93 -2.51 21.34
C ARG A 123 1.28 -3.98 21.46
N HIS A 124 1.28 -4.68 20.33
CA HIS A 124 1.63 -6.09 20.28
C HIS A 124 2.39 -6.40 18.99
N THR A 125 3.32 -7.35 19.05
CA THR A 125 4.00 -7.89 17.87
C THR A 125 3.53 -9.32 17.69
N LEU A 126 2.83 -9.56 16.58
CA LEU A 126 2.29 -10.86 16.22
C LEU A 126 3.36 -11.70 15.49
N PRO A 127 3.39 -13.02 15.72
CA PRO A 127 4.30 -13.90 15.01
C PRO A 127 3.99 -13.93 13.51
N LYS A 128 5.00 -14.30 12.71
CA LYS A 128 4.83 -14.56 11.28
C LYS A 128 3.84 -15.72 11.03
N THR A 129 3.24 -15.72 9.85
CA THR A 129 2.40 -16.83 9.38
C THR A 129 3.08 -17.59 8.24
N ALA A 130 2.40 -18.58 7.67
CA ALA A 130 2.86 -19.22 6.44
C ALA A 130 2.83 -18.29 5.21
N LYS A 131 2.04 -17.20 5.26
CA LYS A 131 1.77 -16.30 4.11
C LYS A 131 2.36 -14.90 4.27
N SER A 132 2.76 -14.51 5.48
CA SER A 132 3.21 -13.16 5.81
C SER A 132 4.34 -13.18 6.83
N GLY A 133 5.12 -12.09 6.89
CA GLY A 133 6.05 -11.83 7.98
C GLY A 133 5.32 -11.53 9.30
N PRO A 134 6.07 -11.18 10.36
CA PRO A 134 5.48 -10.72 11.61
C PRO A 134 4.68 -9.43 11.40
N ALA A 135 3.74 -9.14 12.31
CA ALA A 135 2.92 -7.93 12.24
C ALA A 135 3.05 -7.10 13.52
N ALA A 136 2.98 -5.79 13.37
CA ALA A 136 2.88 -4.85 14.48
C ALA A 136 1.43 -4.42 14.61
N GLU A 137 0.91 -4.38 15.83
CA GLU A 137 -0.46 -4.01 16.11
C GLU A 137 -0.53 -2.99 17.26
N VAL A 138 -1.43 -2.03 17.11
CA VAL A 138 -1.82 -1.09 18.15
C VAL A 138 -3.34 -1.12 18.25
N GLY A 139 -3.87 -1.48 19.42
CA GLY A 139 -5.30 -1.41 19.70
C GLY A 139 -5.59 -0.38 20.78
N TRP A 140 -6.68 0.37 20.65
CA TRP A 140 -7.11 1.33 21.65
C TRP A 140 -8.63 1.46 21.73
N LEU A 141 -9.11 1.74 22.94
CA LEU A 141 -10.45 2.21 23.21
C LEU A 141 -10.38 3.73 23.33
N ASP A 142 -11.07 4.45 22.46
CA ASP A 142 -11.08 5.91 22.48
C ASP A 142 -11.97 6.48 23.60
N THR A 143 -12.09 7.81 23.64
CA THR A 143 -12.91 8.50 24.64
C THR A 143 -14.41 8.47 24.32
N GLU A 144 -14.79 8.19 23.09
CA GLU A 144 -16.15 8.31 22.54
C GLU A 144 -16.87 6.97 22.36
N GLY A 145 -16.20 5.86 22.65
CA GLY A 145 -16.79 4.52 22.54
C GLY A 145 -16.44 3.81 21.24
N GLN A 146 -15.33 4.17 20.59
CA GLN A 146 -14.77 3.42 19.48
C GLN A 146 -13.65 2.51 19.97
N LEU A 147 -13.70 1.25 19.55
CA LEU A 147 -12.59 0.32 19.62
C LEU A 147 -11.88 0.33 18.26
N ALA A 148 -10.61 0.74 18.27
CA ALA A 148 -9.80 0.76 17.07
C ALA A 148 -8.62 -0.20 17.16
N THR A 149 -8.27 -0.81 16.01
CA THR A 149 -7.07 -1.62 15.84
C THR A 149 -6.35 -1.22 14.57
N LEU A 150 -5.08 -0.86 14.70
CA LEU A 150 -4.18 -0.51 13.62
C LEU A 150 -3.10 -1.59 13.51
N ARG A 151 -3.07 -2.32 12.40
CA ARG A 151 -2.15 -3.42 12.16
C ARG A 151 -1.31 -3.17 10.92
N TRP A 152 0.01 -3.29 11.05
CA TRP A 152 0.94 -3.30 9.93
C TRP A 152 1.52 -4.71 9.78
N THR A 153 1.36 -5.32 8.61
CA THR A 153 1.84 -6.67 8.34
C THR A 153 3.09 -6.60 7.44
N ALA A 154 4.19 -7.20 7.89
CA ALA A 154 5.44 -7.20 7.14
C ALA A 154 5.42 -8.23 6.00
N PRO A 155 6.19 -7.99 4.91
CA PRO A 155 6.55 -9.03 3.97
C PRO A 155 7.25 -10.22 4.65
N PRO A 156 7.22 -11.42 4.03
CA PRO A 156 8.03 -12.54 4.48
C PRO A 156 9.51 -12.18 4.55
N GLY A 157 10.22 -12.77 5.51
CA GLY A 157 11.67 -12.57 5.69
C GLY A 157 12.06 -11.39 6.59
N ILE A 158 11.12 -10.49 6.91
CA ILE A 158 11.36 -9.42 7.88
C ILE A 158 11.51 -9.99 9.29
N ALA A 159 12.54 -9.54 10.01
CA ALA A 159 12.82 -9.98 11.37
C ALA A 159 11.85 -9.34 12.37
N THR A 160 11.45 -10.10 13.41
CA THR A 160 10.56 -9.59 14.48
C THR A 160 11.10 -8.31 15.12
N ALA A 161 12.42 -8.20 15.33
CA ALA A 161 13.05 -7.02 15.91
C ALA A 161 12.90 -5.75 15.04
N GLU A 162 12.73 -5.90 13.73
CA GLU A 162 12.42 -4.76 12.85
C GLU A 162 10.95 -4.37 12.98
N VAL A 163 10.06 -5.35 13.08
CA VAL A 163 8.62 -5.13 13.33
C VAL A 163 8.38 -4.46 14.69
N ASP A 164 9.16 -4.78 15.71
CA ASP A 164 9.09 -4.11 17.02
C ASP A 164 9.39 -2.61 16.92
N LYS A 165 10.31 -2.21 16.03
CA LYS A 165 10.57 -0.79 15.76
C LYS A 165 9.37 -0.16 15.06
N THR A 166 8.77 -0.85 14.09
CA THR A 166 7.55 -0.40 13.41
C THR A 166 6.38 -0.25 14.38
N ALA A 167 6.22 -1.16 15.35
CA ALA A 167 5.20 -1.05 16.40
C ALA A 167 5.33 0.27 17.17
N GLY A 168 6.55 0.71 17.49
CA GLY A 168 6.78 2.02 18.10
C GLY A 168 6.30 3.17 17.23
N LYS A 169 6.53 3.11 15.91
CA LYS A 169 6.05 4.15 14.98
C LYS A 169 4.55 4.11 14.77
N LEU A 170 3.92 2.93 14.79
CA LEU A 170 2.47 2.79 14.75
C LEU A 170 1.79 3.44 15.96
N VAL A 171 2.42 3.43 17.14
CA VAL A 171 1.89 4.17 18.30
C VAL A 171 1.83 5.67 18.01
N THR A 172 2.82 6.22 17.30
CA THR A 172 2.81 7.63 16.90
C THR A 172 1.71 7.90 15.87
N LEU A 173 1.55 7.03 14.87
CA LEU A 173 0.47 7.14 13.90
C LEU A 173 -0.93 7.04 14.56
N ALA A 174 -1.13 6.08 15.46
CA ALA A 174 -2.39 5.91 16.17
C ALA A 174 -2.80 7.15 16.99
N LYS A 175 -1.83 7.94 17.48
CA LYS A 175 -2.10 9.17 18.24
C LYS A 175 -2.58 10.35 17.39
N VAL A 176 -2.40 10.29 16.07
CA VAL A 176 -2.87 11.33 15.14
C VAL A 176 -4.14 10.92 14.41
N ILE A 177 -4.57 9.66 14.55
CA ILE A 177 -5.85 9.18 14.02
C ILE A 177 -6.96 9.59 14.98
N ASP A 178 -7.88 10.41 14.50
CA ASP A 178 -9.07 10.83 15.26
C ASP A 178 -10.25 9.92 14.93
N THR A 179 -10.50 8.92 15.77
CA THR A 179 -11.56 7.93 15.57
C THR A 179 -12.97 8.47 15.79
N GLY A 180 -13.13 9.62 16.44
CA GLY A 180 -14.42 10.27 16.68
C GLY A 180 -15.01 10.95 15.43
N GLN A 181 -14.23 11.07 14.34
CA GLN A 181 -14.67 11.69 13.09
C GLN A 181 -15.29 10.71 12.09
N LEU A 182 -15.40 9.43 12.46
CA LEU A 182 -15.92 8.40 11.58
C LEU A 182 -17.45 8.42 11.50
#